data_AF-A0A0Q1AU24-F1
#
_entry.id   AF-A0A0Q1AU24-F1
#
_cell.length_a   1.000
_cell.length_b   1.000
_cell.length_c   1.000
_cell.angle_alpha   90.00
_cell.angle_beta   90.00
_cell.angle_gamma   90.00
#
_symmetry.space_group_name_H-M   'P 1'
#
loop_
_entity.id
_entity.type
_entity.pdbx_description
1 polymer ?
#
loop_
_entity_poly.entity_id
_entity_poly.type
_entity_poly.pdbx_seq_one_letter_code
_entity_poly.pdbx_strand_id
1 'polypeptide(L)'
;MRKTICIIFVIIFSFVSLFSETGVVKRDRASVRTGPGSIFEIIYEMARGDSFRILSQQKGWFNIEFEEQAGFTSEKVISEKSAVNDIFSKMGDQETDLKVSRHGMSAGVKGFAAKYTAEFGGEKDFLDNYVGLKLDADKFKYFKQVTYHDFNLKKVADYPIPDNNAKDHYSIYEEGIGLGIAARIAEIGILKNSELTEYVNLIGYLIVESSDAYDVGFKFFILDSDLVNAYACPGGIVFITRGFLELISDEAELVCVLAHEVAHVSRHHGMQELKQRKHHIAADDAFAEMDAELDELDRGYDPATKEIENELEYIALEAYETIFNGRLAEYEEEADYLAMIYSLRAGYDYSRLPDLLKRMQSFETESTNEHYSSEQISDRLIALEENIRRIKISHKIVLMDKQYRWQNMKEKLN
;
A
#
# COMPACT_ATOMS: atom_id res chain seq x y z
N MET A 1 -73.63 -29.79 -1.59
CA MET A 1 -73.53 -28.31 -1.62
C MET A 1 -72.18 -27.92 -1.02
N ARG A 2 -71.26 -27.42 -1.84
CA ARG A 2 -69.89 -27.01 -1.44
C ARG A 2 -69.95 -25.77 -0.54
N LYS A 3 -69.30 -25.81 0.62
CA LYS A 3 -69.05 -24.64 1.47
C LYS A 3 -67.75 -23.98 0.99
N THR A 4 -67.84 -22.72 0.59
CA THR A 4 -66.71 -21.89 0.19
C THR A 4 -66.02 -21.38 1.47
N ILE A 5 -64.74 -21.72 1.65
CA ILE A 5 -63.89 -21.16 2.71
C ILE A 5 -63.17 -19.95 2.10
N CYS A 6 -63.49 -18.75 2.58
CA CYS A 6 -62.73 -17.54 2.27
C CYS A 6 -61.45 -17.53 3.11
N ILE A 7 -60.29 -17.68 2.46
CA ILE A 7 -58.98 -17.44 3.06
C ILE A 7 -58.64 -15.96 2.86
N ILE A 8 -58.61 -15.20 3.95
CA ILE A 8 -58.15 -13.81 3.96
C ILE A 8 -56.61 -13.84 3.90
N PHE A 9 -56.05 -13.36 2.79
CA PHE A 9 -54.61 -13.08 2.68
C PHE A 9 -54.30 -11.80 3.44
N VAL A 10 -53.68 -11.93 4.62
CA VAL A 10 -53.08 -10.79 5.33
C VAL A 10 -51.71 -10.56 4.70
N ILE A 11 -51.59 -9.50 3.90
CA ILE A 11 -50.29 -9.03 3.40
C ILE A 11 -49.59 -8.34 4.57
N ILE A 12 -48.64 -9.04 5.18
CA ILE A 12 -47.73 -8.46 6.17
C ILE A 12 -46.71 -7.62 5.38
N PHE A 13 -46.91 -6.30 5.34
CA PHE A 13 -45.85 -5.38 4.95
C PHE A 13 -44.81 -5.36 6.07
N SER A 14 -43.73 -6.10 5.90
CA SER A 14 -42.55 -5.98 6.75
C SER A 14 -41.93 -4.60 6.48
N PHE A 15 -42.19 -3.66 7.38
CA PHE A 15 -41.39 -2.43 7.48
C PHE A 15 -39.97 -2.85 7.88
N VAL A 16 -39.06 -2.92 6.91
CA VAL A 16 -37.63 -2.91 7.20
C VAL A 16 -37.33 -1.48 7.63
N SER A 17 -37.17 -1.26 8.93
CA SER A 17 -36.60 -0.01 9.43
C SER A 17 -35.17 0.10 8.89
N LEU A 18 -34.97 0.90 7.84
CA LEU A 18 -33.64 1.37 7.45
C LEU A 18 -33.15 2.31 8.55
N PHE A 19 -32.48 1.76 9.56
CA PHE A 19 -31.57 2.58 10.37
C PHE A 19 -30.40 2.93 9.47
N SER A 20 -30.42 4.15 8.95
CA SER A 20 -29.30 4.77 8.28
C SER A 20 -28.27 5.14 9.35
N GLU A 21 -27.32 4.25 9.62
CA GLU A 21 -26.16 4.59 10.44
C GLU A 21 -25.33 5.68 9.74
N THR A 22 -24.91 6.70 10.47
CA THR A 22 -24.12 7.81 9.94
C THR A 22 -22.68 7.68 10.41
N GLY A 23 -21.72 7.78 9.48
CA GLY A 23 -20.30 7.88 9.78
C GLY A 23 -19.81 9.33 9.71
N VAL A 24 -18.72 9.62 10.41
CA VAL A 24 -18.01 10.90 10.33
C VAL A 24 -16.56 10.60 10.00
N VAL A 25 -16.01 11.30 9.01
CA VAL A 25 -14.60 11.18 8.63
C VAL A 25 -13.73 11.72 9.77
N LYS A 26 -12.88 10.85 10.32
CA LYS A 26 -11.95 11.17 11.42
C LYS A 26 -10.48 11.28 10.99
N ARG A 27 -10.17 10.90 9.75
CA ARG A 27 -8.85 11.06 9.10
C ARG A 27 -8.72 12.42 8.41
N ASP A 28 -7.52 12.75 7.95
CA ASP A 28 -7.25 13.96 7.13
C ASP A 28 -8.17 14.03 5.91
N ARG A 29 -8.30 12.88 5.22
CA ARG A 29 -9.21 12.69 4.09
C ARG A 29 -9.70 11.24 3.99
N ALA A 30 -10.79 11.04 3.27
CA ALA A 30 -11.33 9.74 2.94
C ALA A 30 -11.64 9.65 1.45
N SER A 31 -10.98 8.74 0.72
CA SER A 31 -11.30 8.49 -0.68
C SER A 31 -12.59 7.68 -0.82
N VAL A 32 -13.51 8.17 -1.66
CA VAL A 32 -14.72 7.45 -2.07
C VAL A 32 -14.49 6.86 -3.45
N ARG A 33 -14.68 5.55 -3.59
CA ARG A 33 -14.30 4.77 -4.77
C ARG A 33 -15.49 4.12 -5.45
N THR A 34 -15.31 3.76 -6.71
CA THR A 34 -16.31 3.02 -7.50
C THR A 34 -16.55 1.58 -7.03
N GLY A 35 -15.62 1.03 -6.22
CA GLY A 35 -15.73 -0.32 -5.66
C GLY A 35 -14.89 -0.52 -4.39
N PRO A 36 -15.07 -1.66 -3.70
CA PRO A 36 -14.40 -1.99 -2.45
C PRO A 36 -12.97 -2.51 -2.67
N GLY A 37 -12.02 -1.59 -2.77
CA GLY A 37 -10.60 -1.92 -2.93
C GLY A 37 -9.81 -0.69 -3.36
N SER A 38 -8.55 -0.60 -2.96
CA SER A 38 -7.70 0.54 -3.36
C SER A 38 -7.37 0.57 -4.85
N ILE A 39 -7.63 -0.52 -5.59
CA ILE A 39 -7.53 -0.58 -7.05
C ILE A 39 -8.65 0.17 -7.79
N PHE A 40 -9.81 0.36 -7.14
CA PHE A 40 -10.95 1.01 -7.78
C PHE A 40 -10.74 2.52 -7.87
N GLU A 41 -11.22 3.11 -8.97
CA GLU A 41 -11.11 4.54 -9.24
C GLU A 41 -11.75 5.37 -8.11
N ILE A 42 -11.07 6.43 -7.72
CA ILE A 42 -11.58 7.43 -6.77
C ILE A 42 -12.55 8.34 -7.52
N ILE A 43 -13.77 8.46 -6.98
CA ILE A 43 -14.83 9.34 -7.47
C ILE A 43 -14.66 10.75 -6.90
N TYR A 44 -14.39 10.86 -5.60
CA TYR A 44 -14.10 12.10 -4.89
C TYR A 44 -13.45 11.79 -3.53
N GLU A 45 -13.00 12.83 -2.83
CA GLU A 45 -12.46 12.75 -1.47
C GLU A 45 -13.37 13.53 -0.51
N MET A 46 -13.60 12.98 0.68
CA MET A 46 -14.26 13.67 1.79
C MET A 46 -13.21 14.21 2.75
N ALA A 47 -13.45 15.40 3.29
CA ALA A 47 -12.60 16.03 4.28
C ALA A 47 -12.91 15.52 5.69
N ARG A 48 -11.97 15.71 6.61
CA ARG A 48 -12.21 15.49 8.04
C ARG A 48 -13.46 16.24 8.51
N GLY A 49 -14.30 15.55 9.28
CA GLY A 49 -15.55 16.10 9.83
C GLY A 49 -16.76 15.93 8.91
N ASP A 50 -16.56 15.58 7.64
CA ASP A 50 -17.66 15.26 6.73
C ASP A 50 -18.46 14.07 7.26
N SER A 51 -19.79 14.22 7.20
CA SER A 51 -20.73 13.19 7.64
C SER A 51 -21.33 12.49 6.43
N PHE A 52 -21.35 11.16 6.45
CA PHE A 52 -21.88 10.35 5.36
C PHE A 52 -22.86 9.29 5.89
N ARG A 53 -23.74 8.83 5.00
CA ARG A 53 -24.71 7.78 5.30
C ARG A 53 -24.15 6.42 4.94
N ILE A 54 -24.21 5.45 5.85
CA ILE A 54 -23.79 4.07 5.58
C ILE A 54 -24.99 3.30 5.01
N LEU A 55 -24.84 2.80 3.78
CA LEU A 55 -25.85 2.01 3.07
C LEU A 55 -25.70 0.51 3.34
N SER A 56 -24.46 0.02 3.37
CA SER A 56 -24.12 -1.37 3.69
C SER A 56 -22.65 -1.50 4.07
N GLN A 57 -22.29 -2.59 4.74
CA GLN A 57 -20.91 -2.90 5.09
C GLN A 57 -20.48 -4.24 4.48
N GLN A 58 -19.25 -4.30 4.00
CA GLN A 58 -18.58 -5.54 3.59
C GLN A 58 -17.12 -5.47 4.00
N LYS A 59 -16.53 -6.57 4.48
CA LYS A 59 -15.19 -6.67 5.08
C LYS A 59 -14.22 -5.52 4.72
N GLY A 60 -14.08 -4.55 5.62
CA GLY A 60 -13.14 -3.43 5.52
C GLY A 60 -13.67 -2.21 4.74
N TRP A 61 -14.88 -2.26 4.19
CA TRP A 61 -15.45 -1.21 3.34
C TRP A 61 -16.91 -0.90 3.70
N PHE A 62 -17.20 0.39 3.84
CA PHE A 62 -18.56 0.90 3.85
C PHE A 62 -18.97 1.26 2.42
N ASN A 63 -20.14 0.79 2.00
CA ASN A 63 -20.90 1.42 0.92
C ASN A 63 -21.65 2.60 1.52
N ILE A 64 -21.41 3.80 1.00
CA ILE A 64 -21.89 5.04 1.58
C ILE A 64 -22.64 5.87 0.55
N GLU A 65 -23.41 6.84 1.06
CA GLU A 65 -23.94 7.95 0.30
C GLU A 65 -23.46 9.26 0.94
N PHE A 66 -22.88 10.13 0.12
CA PHE A 66 -22.44 11.47 0.50
C PHE A 66 -22.79 12.43 -0.63
N GLU A 67 -23.43 13.56 -0.32
CA GLU A 67 -23.89 14.55 -1.32
C GLU A 67 -24.66 13.93 -2.51
N GLU A 68 -25.58 12.99 -2.23
CA GLU A 68 -26.37 12.24 -3.23
C GLU A 68 -25.55 11.33 -4.17
N GLN A 69 -24.26 11.14 -3.91
CA GLN A 69 -23.41 10.19 -4.63
C GLN A 69 -23.12 8.97 -3.78
N ALA A 70 -23.23 7.78 -4.40
CA ALA A 70 -22.93 6.51 -3.77
C ALA A 70 -21.54 6.02 -4.15
N GLY A 71 -20.85 5.39 -3.20
CA GLY A 71 -19.52 4.81 -3.43
C GLY A 71 -19.00 4.05 -2.21
N PHE A 72 -17.75 3.61 -2.29
CA PHE A 72 -17.12 2.81 -1.24
C PHE A 72 -16.00 3.59 -0.55
N THR A 73 -15.99 3.57 0.78
CA THR A 73 -14.90 4.11 1.59
C THR A 73 -14.41 3.07 2.59
N SER A 74 -13.14 3.17 2.99
CA SER A 74 -12.54 2.29 4.00
C SER A 74 -13.29 2.39 5.33
N GLU A 75 -13.47 1.27 6.03
CA GLU A 75 -14.04 1.27 7.38
C GLU A 75 -13.16 2.01 8.38
N LYS A 76 -11.85 2.09 8.12
CA LYS A 76 -10.95 2.77 9.01
C LYS A 76 -11.11 4.30 8.99
N VAL A 77 -11.92 4.89 8.10
CA VAL A 77 -12.10 6.36 8.06
C VAL A 77 -12.80 6.93 9.30
N ILE A 78 -13.45 6.07 10.10
CA ILE A 78 -14.13 6.45 11.35
C ILE A 78 -13.28 6.21 12.61
N SER A 79 -12.04 5.72 12.48
CA SER A 79 -11.11 5.53 13.60
C SER A 79 -10.61 6.90 14.11
N GLU A 80 -10.50 7.09 15.44
CA GLU A 80 -9.92 8.32 15.98
C GLU A 80 -8.40 8.29 15.88
N LYS A 81 -7.80 9.24 15.15
CA LYS A 81 -6.48 9.86 15.45
C LYS A 81 -6.07 10.93 14.42
N SER A 82 -5.45 11.98 14.97
CA SER A 82 -4.86 13.24 14.45
C SER A 82 -5.60 14.04 13.37
N ALA A 83 -5.75 15.34 13.65
CA ALA A 83 -6.12 16.38 12.71
C ALA A 83 -4.84 16.97 12.12
N VAL A 84 -4.84 17.26 10.83
CA VAL A 84 -3.70 17.85 10.11
C VAL A 84 -4.22 18.84 9.06
N ASN A 85 -3.55 19.99 8.93
CA ASN A 85 -3.79 20.98 7.88
C ASN A 85 -2.81 20.76 6.72
N ASP A 86 -3.28 20.60 5.48
CA ASP A 86 -2.43 20.28 4.32
C ASP A 86 -1.49 21.44 3.88
N ILE A 87 -0.18 21.38 4.21
CA ILE A 87 0.84 22.34 3.72
C ILE A 87 0.99 22.31 2.20
N PHE A 88 0.87 21.14 1.55
CA PHE A 88 1.07 21.04 0.10
C PHE A 88 0.05 21.87 -0.66
N SER A 89 -1.15 22.06 -0.12
CA SER A 89 -2.13 22.99 -0.68
C SER A 89 -1.59 24.42 -0.83
N LYS A 90 -0.72 24.87 0.09
CA LYS A 90 -0.05 26.19 0.08
C LYS A 90 1.24 26.23 -0.76
N MET A 91 1.86 25.07 -1.02
CA MET A 91 3.05 24.95 -1.89
C MET A 91 2.71 24.83 -3.39
N GLY A 92 1.44 24.61 -3.74
CA GLY A 92 0.97 24.36 -5.11
C GLY A 92 0.93 25.55 -6.08
N ASP A 93 1.41 26.74 -5.68
CA ASP A 93 1.31 27.99 -6.46
C ASP A 93 2.42 28.20 -7.52
N GLN A 94 3.34 27.24 -7.71
CA GLN A 94 4.30 27.31 -8.81
C GLN A 94 3.70 26.76 -10.11
N GLU A 95 3.68 27.57 -11.18
CA GLU A 95 3.22 27.16 -12.52
C GLU A 95 3.97 25.91 -12.99
N THR A 96 3.26 24.80 -13.13
CA THR A 96 3.75 23.59 -13.79
C THR A 96 2.89 23.32 -15.02
N ASP A 97 3.53 23.07 -16.17
CA ASP A 97 2.87 22.81 -17.47
C ASP A 97 2.11 21.48 -17.56
N LEU A 98 1.98 20.75 -16.45
CA LEU A 98 1.44 19.39 -16.40
C LEU A 98 -0.04 19.39 -16.01
N LYS A 99 -0.90 18.98 -16.95
CA LYS A 99 -2.37 18.95 -16.79
C LYS A 99 -2.79 18.08 -15.59
N VAL A 100 -3.42 18.73 -14.61
CA VAL A 100 -3.95 18.12 -13.39
C VAL A 100 -5.17 17.25 -13.70
N SER A 101 -5.12 15.95 -13.36
CA SER A 101 -6.33 15.14 -13.16
C SER A 101 -6.61 15.01 -11.67
N ARG A 102 -7.81 15.41 -11.29
CA ARG A 102 -8.32 15.73 -9.95
C ARG A 102 -8.43 14.59 -8.93
N HIS A 103 -7.85 13.41 -9.14
CA HIS A 103 -8.12 12.24 -8.30
C HIS A 103 -6.83 11.51 -7.93
N GLY A 104 -6.45 11.58 -6.64
CA GLY A 104 -5.44 10.72 -6.02
C GLY A 104 -4.17 11.40 -5.49
N MET A 105 -3.89 12.66 -5.84
CA MET A 105 -2.67 13.37 -5.39
C MET A 105 -2.87 14.89 -5.45
N SER A 106 -2.45 15.63 -4.42
CA SER A 106 -2.54 17.10 -4.42
C SER A 106 -1.50 17.74 -5.33
N ALA A 107 -1.77 18.96 -5.81
CA ALA A 107 -0.84 19.71 -6.65
C ALA A 107 0.50 19.96 -5.95
N GLY A 108 0.49 20.24 -4.64
CA GLY A 108 1.73 20.45 -3.89
C GLY A 108 2.51 19.17 -3.64
N VAL A 109 1.87 18.01 -3.46
CA VAL A 109 2.61 16.72 -3.38
C VAL A 109 3.40 16.50 -4.67
N LYS A 110 2.76 16.76 -5.82
CA LYS A 110 3.43 16.67 -7.12
C LYS A 110 4.54 17.72 -7.27
N GLY A 111 4.29 18.96 -6.83
CA GLY A 111 5.26 20.05 -6.86
C GLY A 111 6.51 19.75 -6.03
N PHE A 112 6.32 19.29 -4.79
CA PHE A 112 7.40 18.84 -3.93
C PHE A 112 8.19 17.71 -4.57
N ALA A 113 7.54 16.65 -5.05
CA ALA A 113 8.25 15.53 -5.65
C ALA A 113 9.04 15.95 -6.89
N ALA A 114 8.49 16.83 -7.74
CA ALA A 114 9.19 17.38 -8.89
C ALA A 114 10.41 18.22 -8.49
N LYS A 115 10.29 19.05 -7.45
CA LYS A 115 11.40 19.85 -6.89
C LYS A 115 12.48 18.95 -6.30
N TYR A 116 12.11 18.02 -5.44
CA TYR A 116 13.02 17.03 -4.83
C TYR A 116 13.76 16.23 -5.91
N THR A 117 13.05 15.77 -6.95
CA THR A 117 13.63 15.08 -8.12
C THR A 117 14.67 15.95 -8.85
N ALA A 118 14.36 17.23 -9.04
CA ALA A 118 15.26 18.16 -9.71
C ALA A 118 16.52 18.47 -8.89
N GLU A 119 16.40 18.51 -7.56
CA GLU A 119 17.49 18.85 -6.64
C GLU A 119 18.41 17.68 -6.33
N PHE A 120 17.85 16.48 -6.10
CA PHE A 120 18.59 15.32 -5.61
C PHE A 120 18.90 14.25 -6.67
N GLY A 121 18.49 14.48 -7.93
CA GLY A 121 18.67 13.54 -9.03
C GLY A 121 17.60 12.45 -9.01
N GLY A 122 16.71 12.47 -9.99
CA GLY A 122 15.67 11.44 -10.14
C GLY A 122 15.05 11.45 -11.53
N GLU A 123 14.29 10.40 -11.82
CA GLU A 123 13.71 10.18 -13.15
C GLU A 123 12.51 11.11 -13.37
N LYS A 124 12.68 12.13 -14.21
CA LYS A 124 11.67 13.18 -14.43
C LYS A 124 10.36 12.64 -14.99
N ASP A 125 10.43 11.60 -15.83
CA ASP A 125 9.26 10.98 -16.45
C ASP A 125 8.54 10.02 -15.48
N PHE A 126 9.13 9.71 -14.31
CA PHE A 126 8.53 8.81 -13.34
C PHE A 126 7.19 9.34 -12.81
N LEU A 127 7.08 10.65 -12.55
CA LEU A 127 5.82 11.23 -12.05
C LEU A 127 4.68 11.05 -13.06
N ASP A 128 4.97 11.18 -14.35
CA ASP A 128 3.98 10.96 -15.40
C ASP A 128 3.67 9.47 -15.58
N ASN A 129 4.65 8.58 -15.44
CA ASN A 129 4.43 7.13 -15.40
C ASN A 129 3.58 6.71 -14.19
N TYR A 130 3.84 7.31 -13.02
CA TYR A 130 3.09 7.06 -11.80
C TYR A 130 1.64 7.50 -11.95
N VAL A 131 1.38 8.72 -12.42
CA VAL A 131 0.02 9.24 -12.65
C VAL A 131 -0.67 8.49 -13.80
N GLY A 132 0.08 8.13 -14.84
CA GLY A 132 -0.40 7.42 -16.02
C GLY A 132 -0.72 5.94 -15.81
N LEU A 133 -0.17 5.30 -14.76
CA LEU A 133 -0.47 3.91 -14.43
C LEU A 133 -1.93 3.79 -13.98
N LYS A 134 -2.79 3.40 -14.92
CA LYS A 134 -4.20 3.08 -14.68
C LYS A 134 -4.37 1.60 -14.47
N LEU A 135 -4.95 1.25 -13.33
CA LEU A 135 -5.22 -0.12 -12.96
C LEU A 135 -6.67 -0.44 -13.32
N ASP A 136 -6.85 -1.54 -14.04
CA ASP A 136 -8.15 -1.97 -14.53
C ASP A 136 -8.78 -2.92 -13.49
N ALA A 137 -9.80 -2.43 -12.80
CA ALA A 137 -10.51 -3.20 -11.78
C ALA A 137 -11.24 -4.43 -12.35
N ASP A 138 -11.69 -4.39 -13.61
CA ASP A 138 -12.33 -5.53 -14.27
C ASP A 138 -11.30 -6.62 -14.60
N LYS A 139 -10.11 -6.23 -15.07
CA LYS A 139 -8.98 -7.16 -15.22
C LYS A 139 -8.60 -7.80 -13.88
N PHE A 140 -8.54 -7.02 -12.80
CA PHE A 140 -8.24 -7.56 -11.48
C PHE A 140 -9.30 -8.54 -10.98
N LYS A 141 -10.59 -8.22 -11.19
CA LYS A 141 -11.70 -9.13 -10.87
C LYS A 141 -11.58 -10.44 -11.65
N TYR A 142 -11.27 -10.38 -12.95
CA TYR A 142 -11.03 -11.56 -13.77
C TYR A 142 -9.81 -12.36 -13.29
N PHE A 143 -8.69 -11.68 -13.04
CA PHE A 143 -7.46 -12.28 -12.52
C PHE A 143 -7.74 -13.03 -11.22
N LYS A 144 -8.42 -12.39 -10.26
CA LYS A 144 -8.83 -12.98 -8.99
C LYS A 144 -9.68 -14.24 -9.19
N GLN A 145 -10.63 -14.22 -10.11
CA GLN A 145 -11.47 -15.38 -10.43
C GLN A 145 -10.65 -16.56 -10.96
N VAL A 146 -9.70 -16.31 -11.87
CA VAL A 146 -8.82 -17.35 -12.44
C VAL A 146 -7.85 -17.88 -11.39
N THR A 147 -7.24 -16.98 -10.60
CA THR A 147 -6.31 -17.34 -9.52
C THR A 147 -6.95 -18.32 -8.54
N TYR A 148 -8.17 -18.00 -8.09
CA TYR A 148 -8.87 -18.77 -7.06
C TYR A 148 -9.83 -19.84 -7.60
N HIS A 149 -9.83 -20.15 -8.90
CA HIS A 149 -10.77 -21.10 -9.51
C HIS A 149 -10.84 -22.44 -8.75
N ASP A 150 -9.67 -22.98 -8.38
CA ASP A 150 -9.53 -24.26 -7.67
C ASP A 150 -9.19 -24.09 -6.18
N PHE A 151 -9.25 -22.86 -5.64
CA PHE A 151 -8.86 -22.56 -4.27
C PHE A 151 -9.95 -21.80 -3.51
N ASN A 152 -10.44 -22.39 -2.41
CA ASN A 152 -11.42 -21.72 -1.54
C ASN A 152 -10.72 -20.78 -0.55
N LEU A 153 -10.56 -19.52 -0.96
CA LEU A 153 -9.90 -18.47 -0.17
C LEU A 153 -10.49 -18.26 1.22
N LYS A 154 -11.79 -18.52 1.43
CA LYS A 154 -12.45 -18.35 2.74
C LYS A 154 -11.85 -19.24 3.83
N LYS A 155 -11.09 -20.28 3.48
CA LYS A 155 -10.40 -21.15 4.44
C LYS A 155 -9.23 -20.45 5.15
N VAL A 156 -8.69 -19.38 4.58
CA VAL A 156 -7.46 -18.71 5.04
C VAL A 156 -7.56 -17.18 5.12
N ALA A 157 -8.52 -16.56 4.42
CA ALA A 157 -8.68 -15.11 4.32
C ALA A 157 -8.88 -14.36 5.64
N ASP A 158 -9.32 -15.06 6.69
CA ASP A 158 -9.59 -14.51 8.01
C ASP A 158 -8.53 -14.90 9.04
N TYR A 159 -7.40 -15.48 8.61
CA TYR A 159 -6.28 -15.77 9.52
C TYR A 159 -5.83 -14.46 10.20
N PRO A 160 -5.69 -14.42 11.54
CA PRO A 160 -5.48 -13.17 12.26
C PRO A 160 -4.18 -12.48 11.83
N ILE A 161 -4.28 -11.18 11.58
CA ILE A 161 -3.12 -10.29 11.47
C ILE A 161 -2.82 -9.80 12.90
N PRO A 162 -1.58 -9.91 13.39
CA PRO A 162 -1.20 -9.33 14.67
C PRO A 162 -1.56 -7.84 14.71
N ASP A 163 -2.11 -7.38 15.85
CA ASP A 163 -2.42 -5.97 16.05
C ASP A 163 -1.21 -5.09 15.74
N ASN A 164 -1.50 -3.87 15.29
CA ASN A 164 -0.49 -2.86 15.04
C ASN A 164 -0.59 -1.75 16.10
N ASN A 165 0.56 -1.18 16.45
CA ASN A 165 0.63 0.13 17.09
C ASN A 165 0.87 1.24 16.06
N ALA A 166 1.02 0.88 14.78
CA ALA A 166 1.27 1.80 13.68
C ALA A 166 0.04 2.66 13.37
N LYS A 167 0.27 3.77 12.67
CA LYS A 167 -0.81 4.57 12.08
C LYS A 167 -1.61 3.70 11.10
N ASP A 168 -2.91 3.95 11.02
CA ASP A 168 -3.82 3.17 10.18
C ASP A 168 -4.02 3.78 8.78
N HIS A 169 -3.39 4.93 8.53
CA HIS A 169 -3.39 5.70 7.29
C HIS A 169 -2.06 6.43 7.11
N TYR A 170 -1.79 6.82 5.86
CA TYR A 170 -0.74 7.76 5.50
C TYR A 170 -1.27 9.18 5.48
N SER A 171 -0.53 10.09 6.10
CA SER A 171 -0.72 11.53 5.92
C SER A 171 -0.30 11.96 4.51
N ILE A 172 -0.75 13.14 4.10
CA ILE A 172 -0.35 13.70 2.80
C ILE A 172 1.17 13.95 2.72
N TYR A 173 1.83 14.27 3.84
CA TYR A 173 3.28 14.41 3.97
C TYR A 173 4.02 13.13 3.66
N GLU A 174 3.60 12.02 4.26
CA GLU A 174 4.23 10.73 4.02
C GLU A 174 4.05 10.29 2.56
N GLU A 175 2.88 10.55 1.96
CA GLU A 175 2.68 10.28 0.53
C GLU A 175 3.60 11.15 -0.35
N GLY A 176 3.78 12.43 -0.02
CA GLY A 176 4.65 13.33 -0.77
C GLY A 176 6.13 12.99 -0.65
N ILE A 177 6.59 12.68 0.55
CA ILE A 177 7.93 12.15 0.81
C ILE A 177 8.13 10.85 0.05
N GLY A 178 7.17 9.92 0.14
CA GLY A 178 7.19 8.65 -0.57
C GLY A 178 7.34 8.81 -2.08
N LEU A 179 6.62 9.76 -2.69
CA LEU A 179 6.72 10.06 -4.11
C LEU A 179 8.07 10.67 -4.50
N GLY A 180 8.61 11.59 -3.69
CA GLY A 180 9.95 12.16 -3.92
C GLY A 180 11.04 11.09 -3.88
N ILE A 181 11.01 10.22 -2.87
CA ILE A 181 11.92 9.07 -2.74
C ILE A 181 11.77 8.14 -3.95
N ALA A 182 10.53 7.82 -4.34
CA ALA A 182 10.27 6.93 -5.47
C ALA A 182 10.81 7.47 -6.79
N ALA A 183 10.68 8.78 -7.04
CA ALA A 183 11.24 9.42 -8.22
C ALA A 183 12.77 9.35 -8.27
N ARG A 184 13.43 9.41 -7.11
CA ARG A 184 14.88 9.19 -6.99
C ARG A 184 15.27 7.73 -7.24
N ILE A 185 14.59 6.76 -6.61
CA ILE A 185 14.83 5.33 -6.87
C ILE A 185 14.62 4.98 -8.35
N ALA A 186 13.65 5.61 -9.00
CA ALA A 186 13.36 5.40 -10.42
C ALA A 186 14.49 5.85 -11.36
N GLU A 187 15.51 6.58 -10.88
CA GLU A 187 16.74 6.89 -11.64
C GLU A 187 17.49 5.61 -12.07
N ILE A 188 17.33 4.51 -11.32
CA ILE A 188 17.84 3.19 -11.71
C ILE A 188 17.30 2.76 -13.08
N GLY A 189 16.13 3.27 -13.48
CA GLY A 189 15.46 2.99 -14.73
C GLY A 189 14.25 2.09 -14.54
N ILE A 190 13.12 2.46 -15.15
CA ILE A 190 11.89 1.66 -15.13
C ILE A 190 11.89 0.70 -16.33
N LEU A 191 11.70 -0.59 -16.06
CA LEU A 191 11.56 -1.61 -17.09
C LEU A 191 10.29 -1.36 -17.90
N LYS A 192 10.45 -1.18 -19.22
CA LYS A 192 9.34 -0.89 -20.14
C LYS A 192 8.63 -2.16 -20.59
N ASN A 193 8.00 -2.87 -19.65
CA ASN A 193 7.20 -4.07 -19.91
C ASN A 193 5.83 -3.97 -19.26
N SER A 194 4.85 -3.39 -19.97
CA SER A 194 3.52 -3.12 -19.42
C SER A 194 2.77 -4.38 -19.01
N GLU A 195 2.98 -5.51 -19.69
CA GLU A 195 2.31 -6.77 -19.35
C GLU A 195 2.83 -7.34 -18.03
N LEU A 196 4.16 -7.34 -17.85
CA LEU A 196 4.77 -7.80 -16.60
C LEU A 196 4.47 -6.84 -15.44
N THR A 197 4.51 -5.52 -15.68
CA THR A 197 4.11 -4.52 -14.67
C THR A 197 2.65 -4.70 -14.28
N GLU A 198 1.73 -4.92 -15.24
CA GLU A 198 0.33 -5.21 -14.94
C GLU A 198 0.20 -6.48 -14.08
N TYR A 199 0.90 -7.56 -14.44
CA TYR A 199 0.89 -8.80 -13.67
C TYR A 199 1.40 -8.64 -12.23
N VAL A 200 2.52 -7.92 -12.05
CA VAL A 200 3.07 -7.62 -10.71
C VAL A 200 2.08 -6.79 -9.89
N ASN A 201 1.41 -5.80 -10.50
CA ASN A 201 0.35 -5.05 -9.80
C ASN A 201 -0.83 -5.94 -9.45
N LEU A 202 -1.29 -6.81 -10.36
CA LEU A 202 -2.39 -7.73 -10.09
C LEU A 202 -2.10 -8.66 -8.91
N ILE A 203 -0.85 -9.16 -8.80
CA ILE A 203 -0.41 -9.92 -7.62
C ILE A 203 -0.35 -9.03 -6.38
N GLY A 204 0.28 -7.85 -6.48
CA GLY A 204 0.35 -6.88 -5.41
C GLY A 204 -1.03 -6.56 -4.81
N TYR A 205 -2.06 -6.39 -5.63
CA TYR A 205 -3.41 -6.14 -5.14
C TYR A 205 -4.08 -7.33 -4.46
N LEU A 206 -3.76 -8.57 -4.81
CA LEU A 206 -4.20 -9.74 -4.02
C LEU A 206 -3.63 -9.69 -2.60
N ILE A 207 -2.39 -9.23 -2.47
CA ILE A 207 -1.69 -9.09 -1.19
C ILE A 207 -2.26 -7.92 -0.40
N VAL A 208 -2.44 -6.76 -1.03
CA VAL A 208 -3.00 -5.55 -0.40
C VAL A 208 -4.40 -5.83 0.16
N GLU A 209 -5.30 -6.45 -0.61
CA GLU A 209 -6.62 -6.87 -0.11
C GLU A 209 -6.56 -7.90 1.03
N SER A 210 -5.45 -8.63 1.13
CA SER A 210 -5.20 -9.63 2.16
C SER A 210 -4.46 -9.07 3.39
N SER A 211 -4.09 -7.79 3.37
CA SER A 211 -3.31 -7.12 4.42
C SER A 211 -4.17 -6.17 5.28
N ASP A 212 -3.55 -5.60 6.30
CA ASP A 212 -4.07 -4.45 7.05
C ASP A 212 -3.80 -3.11 6.35
N ALA A 213 -3.25 -3.09 5.13
CA ALA A 213 -3.09 -1.90 4.29
C ALA A 213 -4.06 -1.86 3.09
N TYR A 214 -5.20 -2.56 3.18
CA TYR A 214 -6.17 -2.75 2.08
C TYR A 214 -6.73 -1.46 1.44
N ASP A 215 -6.64 -0.33 2.14
CA ASP A 215 -7.12 0.98 1.71
C ASP A 215 -6.00 1.91 1.21
N VAL A 216 -4.75 1.48 1.28
CA VAL A 216 -3.58 2.21 0.75
C VAL A 216 -3.50 2.03 -0.76
N GLY A 217 -3.24 3.12 -1.49
CA GLY A 217 -3.15 3.17 -2.95
C GLY A 217 -1.83 2.66 -3.51
N PHE A 218 -1.52 1.38 -3.32
CA PHE A 218 -0.26 0.81 -3.78
C PHE A 218 -0.06 0.89 -5.29
N LYS A 219 1.18 1.09 -5.73
CA LYS A 219 1.59 0.91 -7.13
C LYS A 219 2.93 0.20 -7.18
N PHE A 220 3.01 -0.81 -8.03
CA PHE A 220 4.20 -1.64 -8.17
C PHE A 220 4.89 -1.34 -9.49
N PHE A 221 6.20 -1.10 -9.44
CA PHE A 221 7.03 -0.84 -10.60
C PHE A 221 8.18 -1.82 -10.66
N ILE A 222 8.69 -2.06 -11.87
CA ILE A 222 9.82 -2.94 -12.10
C ILE A 222 11.01 -2.07 -12.50
N LEU A 223 12.12 -2.20 -11.80
CA LEU A 223 13.37 -1.51 -12.13
C LEU A 223 14.18 -2.34 -13.11
N ASP A 224 14.73 -1.69 -14.15
CA ASP A 224 15.60 -2.33 -15.14
C ASP A 224 17.04 -2.44 -14.60
N SER A 225 17.22 -3.35 -13.64
CA SER A 225 18.49 -3.60 -12.98
C SER A 225 18.68 -5.09 -12.74
N ASP A 226 19.89 -5.59 -12.96
CA ASP A 226 20.30 -6.98 -12.68
C ASP A 226 20.52 -7.24 -11.18
N LEU A 227 20.56 -6.18 -10.35
CA LEU A 227 20.65 -6.34 -8.90
C LEU A 227 19.44 -7.10 -8.38
N VAL A 228 19.60 -7.87 -7.30
CA VAL A 228 18.50 -8.55 -6.61
C VAL A 228 18.06 -7.64 -5.46
N ASN A 229 17.02 -6.81 -5.69
CA ASN A 229 16.56 -5.85 -4.68
C ASN A 229 15.08 -5.48 -4.86
N ALA A 230 14.45 -5.05 -3.77
CA ALA A 230 13.11 -4.48 -3.75
C ALA A 230 13.09 -3.29 -2.77
N TYR A 231 12.19 -2.34 -3.02
CA TYR A 231 12.08 -1.14 -2.21
C TYR A 231 10.62 -0.80 -1.94
N ALA A 232 10.30 -0.48 -0.69
CA ALA A 232 9.01 0.04 -0.26
C ALA A 232 9.13 1.49 0.20
N CYS A 233 8.55 2.41 -0.57
CA CYS A 233 8.42 3.82 -0.20
C CYS A 233 7.15 4.03 0.64
N PRO A 234 7.15 5.03 1.54
CA PRO A 234 5.94 5.54 2.17
C PRO A 234 4.82 5.82 1.13
N GLY A 235 3.56 5.64 1.51
CA GLY A 235 2.43 5.85 0.61
C GLY A 235 2.18 4.71 -0.42
N GLY A 236 2.93 3.61 -0.36
CA GLY A 236 2.61 2.39 -1.11
C GLY A 236 3.25 2.28 -2.50
N ILE A 237 4.31 3.02 -2.77
CA ILE A 237 5.09 2.84 -4.01
C ILE A 237 6.12 1.74 -3.75
N VAL A 238 6.01 0.64 -4.50
CA VAL A 238 6.90 -0.52 -4.35
C VAL A 238 7.65 -0.76 -5.65
N PHE A 239 8.94 -1.00 -5.54
CA PHE A 239 9.81 -1.38 -6.65
C PHE A 239 10.34 -2.78 -6.45
N ILE A 240 10.47 -3.53 -7.55
CA ILE A 240 11.21 -4.80 -7.60
C ILE A 240 12.12 -4.78 -8.82
N THR A 241 13.37 -5.19 -8.68
CA THR A 241 14.30 -5.20 -9.81
C THR A 241 14.05 -6.40 -10.74
N ARG A 242 14.41 -6.23 -12.01
CA ARG A 242 14.41 -7.32 -13.00
C ARG A 242 15.24 -8.52 -12.52
N GLY A 243 16.42 -8.29 -11.94
CA GLY A 243 17.27 -9.32 -11.35
C GLY A 243 16.59 -10.11 -10.22
N PHE A 244 15.75 -9.46 -9.40
CA PHE A 244 15.00 -10.19 -8.36
C PHE A 244 13.90 -11.06 -8.98
N LEU A 245 13.20 -10.57 -10.00
CA LEU A 245 12.25 -11.38 -10.77
C LEU A 245 12.95 -12.58 -11.44
N GLU A 246 14.16 -12.42 -11.95
CA GLU A 246 14.95 -13.52 -12.50
C GLU A 246 15.33 -14.58 -11.45
N LEU A 247 15.48 -14.20 -10.17
CA LEU A 247 15.81 -15.12 -9.08
C LEU A 247 14.60 -15.97 -8.62
N ILE A 248 13.39 -15.42 -8.72
CA ILE A 248 12.14 -16.06 -8.27
C ILE A 248 11.83 -17.33 -9.09
N SER A 249 11.47 -18.42 -8.39
CA SER A 249 11.22 -19.74 -8.97
C SER A 249 9.75 -20.06 -9.21
N ASP A 250 8.85 -19.52 -8.39
CA ASP A 250 7.40 -19.65 -8.53
C ASP A 250 6.66 -18.38 -8.08
N GLU A 251 5.35 -18.34 -8.28
CA GLU A 251 4.57 -17.15 -7.95
C GLU A 251 4.41 -16.96 -6.45
N ALA A 252 4.46 -18.03 -5.65
CA ALA A 252 4.40 -17.91 -4.20
C ALA A 252 5.64 -17.19 -3.65
N GLU A 253 6.83 -17.40 -4.23
CA GLU A 253 8.00 -16.58 -3.90
C GLU A 253 7.83 -15.11 -4.31
N LEU A 254 7.25 -14.82 -5.49
CA LEU A 254 6.90 -13.45 -5.87
C LEU A 254 5.92 -12.81 -4.87
N VAL A 255 4.91 -13.57 -4.45
CA VAL A 255 3.94 -13.12 -3.45
C VAL A 255 4.64 -12.86 -2.11
N CYS A 256 5.54 -13.74 -1.68
CA CYS A 256 6.28 -13.56 -0.43
C CYS A 256 7.10 -12.27 -0.41
N VAL A 257 7.86 -11.96 -1.48
CA VAL A 257 8.67 -10.73 -1.53
C VAL A 257 7.79 -9.48 -1.58
N LEU A 258 6.73 -9.47 -2.41
CA LEU A 258 5.83 -8.32 -2.46
C LEU A 258 5.04 -8.16 -1.16
N ALA A 259 4.72 -9.25 -0.46
CA ALA A 259 4.08 -9.21 0.85
C ALA A 259 5.00 -8.67 1.94
N HIS A 260 6.31 -8.92 1.85
CA HIS A 260 7.32 -8.33 2.72
C HIS A 260 7.39 -6.80 2.51
N GLU A 261 7.42 -6.34 1.26
CA GLU A 261 7.37 -4.90 0.96
C GLU A 261 6.05 -4.25 1.41
N VAL A 262 4.91 -4.91 1.18
CA VAL A 262 3.60 -4.46 1.69
C VAL A 262 3.58 -4.40 3.22
N ALA A 263 4.29 -5.29 3.93
CA ALA A 263 4.40 -5.25 5.38
C ALA A 263 5.18 -4.03 5.87
N HIS A 264 6.28 -3.67 5.22
CA HIS A 264 6.98 -2.42 5.54
C HIS A 264 6.11 -1.18 5.40
N VAL A 265 5.30 -1.12 4.35
CA VAL A 265 4.34 -0.04 4.14
C VAL A 265 3.24 -0.12 5.21
N SER A 266 2.59 -1.27 5.39
CA SER A 266 1.51 -1.43 6.37
C SER A 266 1.93 -1.09 7.80
N ARG A 267 3.21 -1.23 8.13
CA ARG A 267 3.77 -0.92 9.45
C ARG A 267 4.47 0.42 9.53
N HIS A 268 4.47 1.21 8.45
CA HIS A 268 5.16 2.50 8.37
C HIS A 268 6.65 2.39 8.75
N HIS A 269 7.30 1.24 8.51
CA HIS A 269 8.68 0.98 8.96
C HIS A 269 9.65 2.06 8.45
N GLY A 270 9.47 2.58 7.23
CA GLY A 270 10.29 3.68 6.71
C GLY A 270 10.25 4.95 7.58
N MET A 271 9.08 5.33 8.09
CA MET A 271 8.91 6.53 8.93
C MET A 271 9.26 6.26 10.39
N GLN A 272 8.93 5.07 10.91
CA GLN A 272 9.27 4.68 12.28
C GLN A 272 10.79 4.55 12.48
N GLU A 273 11.49 4.11 11.45
CA GLU A 273 12.93 3.94 11.52
C GLU A 273 13.69 5.26 11.57
N LEU A 274 13.22 6.28 10.84
CA LEU A 274 13.74 7.64 10.97
C LEU A 274 13.71 8.12 12.42
N LYS A 275 12.58 7.91 13.10
CA LYS A 275 12.39 8.24 14.51
C LYS A 275 13.36 7.49 15.43
N GLN A 276 13.65 6.22 15.13
CA GLN A 276 14.56 5.41 15.93
C GLN A 276 16.05 5.75 15.71
N ARG A 277 16.48 5.85 14.45
CA ARG A 277 17.90 6.07 14.10
C ARG A 277 18.36 7.49 14.41
N LYS A 278 17.45 8.47 14.42
CA LYS A 278 17.79 9.87 14.60
C LYS A 278 16.95 10.45 15.74
N HIS A 279 17.53 10.49 16.94
CA HIS A 279 16.91 11.09 18.13
C HIS A 279 16.46 12.55 17.98
N HIS A 280 16.83 13.23 16.89
CA HIS A 280 16.48 14.63 16.59
C HIS A 280 15.39 14.79 15.51
N ILE A 281 14.94 13.70 14.87
CA ILE A 281 13.94 13.76 13.79
C ILE A 281 12.87 12.71 14.08
N ALA A 282 11.95 13.03 14.98
CA ALA A 282 10.72 12.27 15.06
C ALA A 282 9.80 12.80 13.96
N ALA A 283 9.72 12.10 12.82
CA ALA A 283 8.94 12.57 11.67
C ALA A 283 7.49 12.94 12.06
N ASP A 284 6.86 12.17 12.96
CA ASP A 284 5.54 12.47 13.50
C ASP A 284 5.49 13.80 14.29
N ASP A 285 6.53 14.09 15.08
CA ASP A 285 6.62 15.31 15.87
C ASP A 285 6.92 16.51 14.95
N ALA A 286 7.79 16.31 13.95
CA ALA A 286 8.08 17.31 12.92
C ALA A 286 6.82 17.67 12.11
N PHE A 287 6.02 16.70 11.68
CA PHE A 287 4.76 16.98 11.00
C PHE A 287 3.76 17.69 11.92
N ALA A 288 3.68 17.31 13.20
CA ALA A 288 2.79 17.97 14.16
C ALA A 288 3.21 19.42 14.45
N GLU A 289 4.52 19.70 14.52
CA GLU A 289 5.06 21.06 14.65
C GLU A 289 4.75 21.90 13.41
N MET A 290 4.99 21.34 12.22
CA MET A 290 4.63 21.97 10.95
C MET A 290 3.13 22.32 10.86
N ASP A 291 2.25 21.44 11.33
CA ASP A 291 0.81 21.67 11.35
C ASP A 291 0.40 22.81 12.29
N ALA A 292 1.04 22.88 13.46
CA ALA A 292 0.81 23.95 14.44
C ALA A 292 1.25 25.31 13.89
N GLU A 293 2.39 25.37 13.21
CA GLU A 293 2.88 26.59 12.55
C GLU A 293 1.93 27.06 11.44
N LEU A 294 1.36 26.12 10.66
CA LEU A 294 0.41 26.44 9.61
C LEU A 294 -0.90 27.05 10.10
N ASP A 295 -1.41 26.59 11.24
CA ASP A 295 -2.63 27.12 11.87
C ASP A 295 -2.47 28.60 12.25
N GLU A 296 -1.23 29.04 12.51
CA GLU A 296 -0.90 30.44 12.79
C GLU A 296 -0.75 31.30 11.52
N LEU A 297 -0.60 30.68 10.34
CA LEU A 297 -0.19 31.30 9.06
C LEU A 297 -1.35 31.61 8.08
N ASP A 298 -2.53 32.00 8.55
CA ASP A 298 -3.64 32.51 7.70
C ASP A 298 -3.38 33.91 7.09
N ARG A 299 -2.13 34.27 6.78
CA ARG A 299 -1.74 35.62 6.31
C ARG A 299 -0.65 35.65 5.23
N GLY A 300 -0.89 34.97 4.11
CA GLY A 300 -0.10 35.16 2.88
C GLY A 300 1.33 34.58 2.93
N TYR A 301 1.85 34.26 1.75
CA TYR A 301 3.14 33.60 1.54
C TYR A 301 4.30 34.22 2.35
N ASP A 302 4.86 33.43 3.27
CA ASP A 302 5.79 33.84 4.36
C ASP A 302 7.06 32.95 4.34
N PRO A 303 8.25 33.41 4.82
CA PRO A 303 9.47 32.61 4.92
C PRO A 303 9.32 31.28 5.67
N ALA A 304 8.30 31.16 6.53
CA ALA A 304 7.93 29.91 7.21
C ALA A 304 7.63 28.76 6.23
N THR A 305 7.03 29.02 5.05
CA THR A 305 6.76 27.98 4.05
C THR A 305 8.05 27.38 3.49
N LYS A 306 9.11 28.18 3.36
CA LYS A 306 10.42 27.71 2.86
C LYS A 306 11.18 26.88 3.89
N GLU A 307 11.04 27.22 5.17
CA GLU A 307 11.63 26.43 6.27
C GLU A 307 11.01 25.04 6.33
N ILE A 308 9.68 24.97 6.29
CA ILE A 308 8.93 23.71 6.20
C ILE A 308 9.31 22.90 4.96
N GLU A 309 9.44 23.52 3.78
CA GLU A 309 9.91 22.84 2.56
C GLU A 309 11.29 22.18 2.75
N ASN A 310 12.26 22.89 3.33
CA ASN A 310 13.60 22.35 3.57
C ASN A 310 13.57 21.17 4.55
N GLU A 311 12.73 21.26 5.60
CA GLU A 311 12.56 20.17 6.56
C GLU A 311 11.94 18.92 5.89
N LEU A 312 10.93 19.08 5.03
CA LEU A 312 10.38 17.97 4.24
C LEU A 312 11.42 17.33 3.31
N GLU A 313 12.25 18.13 2.65
CA GLU A 313 13.35 17.66 1.80
C GLU A 313 14.39 16.87 2.61
N TYR A 314 14.75 17.37 3.79
CA TYR A 314 15.68 16.71 4.69
C TYR A 314 15.13 15.36 5.19
N ILE A 315 13.87 15.32 5.64
CA ILE A 315 13.20 14.07 6.02
C ILE A 315 13.19 13.08 4.84
N ALA A 316 12.87 13.54 3.63
CA ALA A 316 12.86 12.69 2.45
C ALA A 316 14.25 12.12 2.11
N LEU A 317 15.32 12.92 2.25
CA LEU A 317 16.70 12.48 2.04
C LEU A 317 17.11 11.40 3.05
N GLU A 318 16.85 11.60 4.34
CA GLU A 318 17.17 10.60 5.36
C GLU A 318 16.34 9.32 5.20
N ALA A 319 15.06 9.45 4.77
CA ALA A 319 14.19 8.31 4.50
C ALA A 319 14.71 7.51 3.30
N TYR A 320 15.15 8.19 2.24
CA TYR A 320 15.78 7.55 1.09
C TYR A 320 17.01 6.73 1.52
N GLU A 321 17.93 7.32 2.29
CA GLU A 321 19.13 6.61 2.77
C GLU A 321 18.79 5.38 3.62
N THR A 322 17.74 5.46 4.43
CA THR A 322 17.29 4.32 5.25
C THR A 322 16.70 3.20 4.40
N ILE A 323 15.87 3.54 3.40
CA ILE A 323 15.27 2.57 2.49
C ILE A 323 16.35 1.91 1.61
N PHE A 324 17.38 2.66 1.22
CA PHE A 324 18.42 2.19 0.30
C PHE A 324 19.50 1.36 0.99
N ASN A 325 19.95 1.76 2.18
CA ASN A 325 21.06 1.10 2.88
C ASN A 325 20.60 -0.05 3.79
N GLY A 326 19.31 -0.18 4.05
CA GLY A 326 18.74 -1.25 4.88
C GLY A 326 18.13 -0.74 6.18
N ARG A 327 17.22 -1.53 6.72
CA ARG A 327 16.39 -1.27 7.91
C ARG A 327 16.94 -1.86 9.20
N LEU A 328 16.23 -1.74 10.31
CA LEU A 328 16.56 -2.41 11.57
C LEU A 328 16.10 -3.88 11.52
N ALA A 329 16.86 -4.77 12.17
CA ALA A 329 16.56 -6.21 12.19
C ALA A 329 15.16 -6.54 12.75
N GLU A 330 14.69 -5.79 13.75
CA GLU A 330 13.34 -5.97 14.31
C GLU A 330 12.22 -5.70 13.28
N TYR A 331 12.42 -4.73 12.38
CA TYR A 331 11.46 -4.43 11.32
C TYR A 331 11.48 -5.46 10.19
N GLU A 332 12.64 -6.06 9.91
CA GLU A 332 12.73 -7.21 8.99
C GLU A 332 12.01 -8.43 9.56
N GLU A 333 12.19 -8.73 10.84
CA GLU A 333 11.53 -9.86 11.49
C GLU A 333 10.01 -9.68 11.51
N GLU A 334 9.52 -8.47 11.82
CA GLU A 334 8.09 -8.15 11.74
C GLU A 334 7.57 -8.24 10.29
N ALA A 335 8.31 -7.68 9.32
CA ALA A 335 7.93 -7.73 7.92
C ALA A 335 7.89 -9.16 7.37
N ASP A 336 8.86 -10.01 7.73
CA ASP A 336 8.90 -11.43 7.38
C ASP A 336 7.70 -12.20 7.94
N TYR A 337 7.38 -11.99 9.21
CA TYR A 337 6.23 -12.64 9.82
C TYR A 337 4.92 -12.21 9.14
N LEU A 338 4.74 -10.91 8.91
CA LEU A 338 3.57 -10.38 8.22
C LEU A 338 3.50 -10.82 6.76
N ALA A 339 4.62 -10.91 6.05
CA ALA A 339 4.69 -11.44 4.70
C ALA A 339 4.12 -12.86 4.63
N MET A 340 4.45 -13.70 5.61
CA MET A 340 3.88 -15.05 5.71
C MET A 340 2.36 -15.00 5.95
N ILE A 341 1.89 -14.11 6.81
CA ILE A 341 0.45 -13.95 7.10
C ILE A 341 -0.32 -13.43 5.89
N TYR A 342 0.17 -12.41 5.20
CA TYR A 342 -0.48 -11.85 4.02
C TYR A 342 -0.48 -12.86 2.86
N SER A 343 0.63 -13.58 2.66
CA SER A 343 0.72 -14.65 1.67
C SER A 343 -0.29 -15.76 1.96
N LEU A 344 -0.39 -16.20 3.23
CA LEU A 344 -1.39 -17.17 3.67
C LEU A 344 -2.81 -16.67 3.42
N ARG A 345 -3.14 -15.44 3.82
CA ARG A 345 -4.46 -14.85 3.63
C ARG A 345 -4.82 -14.68 2.16
N ALA A 346 -3.83 -14.45 1.30
CA ALA A 346 -3.95 -14.43 -0.15
C ALA A 346 -4.02 -15.84 -0.77
N GLY A 347 -3.86 -16.92 0.01
CA GLY A 347 -3.96 -18.31 -0.42
C GLY A 347 -2.67 -18.93 -0.97
N TYR A 348 -1.54 -18.22 -0.85
CA TYR A 348 -0.24 -18.65 -1.35
C TYR A 348 0.59 -19.35 -0.28
N ASP A 349 1.50 -20.21 -0.73
CA ASP A 349 2.41 -20.94 0.13
C ASP A 349 3.46 -20.02 0.74
N TYR A 350 3.20 -19.58 1.96
CA TYR A 350 4.09 -18.72 2.74
C TYR A 350 5.42 -19.40 3.12
N SER A 351 5.52 -20.74 3.02
CA SER A 351 6.76 -21.46 3.33
C SER A 351 7.83 -21.30 2.26
N ARG A 352 7.51 -20.62 1.15
CA ARG A 352 8.44 -20.26 0.09
C ARG A 352 9.38 -19.09 0.43
N LEU A 353 9.04 -18.25 1.41
CA LEU A 353 9.89 -17.14 1.82
C LEU A 353 11.30 -17.62 2.29
N PRO A 354 11.44 -18.63 3.15
CA PRO A 354 12.75 -19.23 3.46
C PRO A 354 13.51 -19.78 2.26
N ASP A 355 12.82 -20.39 1.29
CA ASP A 355 13.46 -20.93 0.08
C ASP A 355 14.05 -19.80 -0.79
N LEU A 356 13.31 -18.69 -0.91
CA LEU A 356 13.77 -17.49 -1.59
C LEU A 356 15.00 -16.89 -0.90
N LEU A 357 14.97 -16.70 0.43
CA LEU A 357 16.10 -16.16 1.20
C LEU A 357 17.35 -17.05 1.11
N LYS A 358 17.20 -18.37 1.16
CA LYS A 358 18.31 -19.31 0.93
C LYS A 358 18.91 -19.14 -0.47
N ARG A 359 18.07 -18.93 -1.49
CA ARG A 359 18.54 -18.69 -2.85
C ARG A 359 19.26 -17.35 -2.97
N MET A 360 18.75 -16.30 -2.32
CA MET A 360 19.43 -15.00 -2.24
C MET A 360 20.80 -15.12 -1.60
N GLN A 361 20.94 -15.86 -0.49
CA GLN A 361 22.22 -16.09 0.17
C GLN A 361 23.25 -16.80 -0.73
N SER A 362 22.78 -17.62 -1.68
CA SER A 362 23.64 -18.36 -2.62
C SER A 362 24.06 -17.56 -3.85
N PHE A 363 23.30 -16.51 -4.19
CA PHE A 363 23.73 -15.50 -5.13
C PHE A 363 24.66 -14.58 -4.33
N GLU A 364 25.95 -14.48 -4.66
CA GLU A 364 26.83 -13.45 -4.08
C GLU A 364 26.32 -12.09 -4.55
N THR A 365 25.27 -11.58 -3.89
CA THR A 365 24.68 -10.31 -4.25
C THR A 365 25.69 -9.25 -3.83
N GLU A 366 26.26 -8.53 -4.79
CA GLU A 366 26.75 -7.16 -4.58
C GLU A 366 25.56 -6.23 -4.25
N SER A 367 24.66 -6.66 -3.36
CA SER A 367 23.59 -5.85 -2.84
C SER A 367 24.23 -4.89 -1.84
N THR A 368 24.11 -3.59 -2.11
CA THR A 368 24.46 -2.53 -1.16
C THR A 368 23.50 -2.43 0.01
N ASN A 369 22.40 -3.19 -0.01
CA ASN A 369 21.37 -3.22 1.02
C ASN A 369 21.77 -4.21 2.12
N GLU A 370 22.02 -3.70 3.34
CA GLU A 370 22.57 -4.48 4.46
C GLU A 370 21.72 -5.74 4.75
N HIS A 371 20.40 -5.68 4.54
CA HIS A 371 19.43 -6.75 4.83
C HIS A 371 19.52 -8.02 4.01
N TYR A 372 20.23 -7.95 2.89
CA TYR A 372 20.58 -9.12 2.10
C TYR A 372 22.01 -9.60 2.39
N SER A 373 22.62 -9.11 3.47
CA SER A 373 23.86 -9.69 3.99
C SER A 373 23.63 -11.12 4.46
N SER A 374 24.65 -11.96 4.26
CA SER A 374 24.58 -13.39 4.62
C SER A 374 24.31 -13.64 6.10
N GLU A 375 24.73 -12.74 6.98
CA GLU A 375 24.49 -12.80 8.43
C GLU A 375 23.01 -12.53 8.76
N GLN A 376 22.47 -11.41 8.30
CA GLN A 376 21.06 -11.07 8.55
C GLN A 376 20.09 -12.07 7.92
N ILE A 377 20.40 -12.60 6.72
CA ILE A 377 19.61 -13.68 6.12
C ILE A 377 19.59 -14.93 7.04
N SER A 378 20.71 -15.26 7.67
CA SER A 378 20.79 -16.44 8.54
C SER A 378 19.90 -16.29 9.77
N ASP A 379 19.89 -15.11 10.40
CA ASP A 379 19.04 -14.83 11.56
C ASP A 379 17.55 -14.83 11.19
N ARG A 380 17.20 -14.21 10.06
CA ARG A 380 15.83 -14.21 9.53
C ARG A 380 15.33 -15.63 9.24
N LEU A 381 16.17 -16.50 8.68
CA LEU A 381 15.81 -17.90 8.42
C LEU A 381 15.45 -18.66 9.70
N ILE A 382 16.16 -18.41 10.81
CA ILE A 382 15.86 -19.02 12.11
C ILE A 382 14.48 -18.55 12.60
N ALA A 383 14.21 -17.24 12.55
CA ALA A 383 12.93 -16.68 12.96
C ALA A 383 11.76 -17.20 12.09
N LEU A 384 11.96 -17.32 10.77
CA LEU A 384 10.96 -17.86 9.85
C LEU A 384 10.62 -19.32 10.14
N GLU A 385 11.61 -20.16 10.46
CA GLU A 385 11.36 -21.56 10.83
C GLU A 385 10.52 -21.68 12.12
N GLU A 386 10.69 -20.76 13.07
CA GLU A 386 9.79 -20.65 14.21
C GLU A 386 8.39 -20.21 13.80
N ASN A 387 8.27 -19.19 12.95
CA ASN A 387 6.99 -18.67 12.48
C ASN A 387 6.17 -19.72 11.70
N ILE A 388 6.82 -20.55 10.88
CA ILE A 388 6.17 -21.67 10.18
C ILE A 388 5.50 -22.62 11.18
N ARG A 389 6.15 -22.89 12.33
CA ARG A 389 5.61 -23.75 13.39
C ARG A 389 4.49 -23.07 14.19
N ARG A 390 4.51 -21.73 14.28
CA ARG A 390 3.49 -20.92 14.97
C ARG A 390 2.21 -20.81 14.14
N ILE A 391 2.31 -20.74 12.82
CA ILE A 391 1.16 -20.64 11.92
C ILE A 391 0.42 -21.98 11.88
N LYS A 392 -0.84 -21.97 12.36
CA LYS A 392 -1.67 -23.18 12.48
C LYS A 392 -2.80 -23.16 11.47
N ILE A 393 -2.63 -23.90 10.39
CA ILE A 393 -3.68 -24.18 9.40
C ILE A 393 -3.96 -25.67 9.31
N SER A 394 -5.13 -26.05 8.79
CA SER A 394 -5.45 -27.47 8.56
C SER A 394 -4.50 -28.05 7.51
N HIS A 395 -3.90 -29.22 7.80
CA HIS A 395 -3.07 -29.98 6.84
C HIS A 395 -3.80 -30.39 5.55
N LYS A 396 -5.13 -30.22 5.49
CA LYS A 396 -5.94 -30.46 4.29
C LYS A 396 -5.99 -29.25 3.34
N ILE A 397 -5.46 -28.10 3.76
CA ILE A 397 -5.36 -26.90 2.93
C ILE A 397 -4.04 -27.01 2.17
N VAL A 398 -4.14 -27.12 0.85
CA VAL A 398 -2.98 -27.04 -0.06
C VAL A 398 -2.92 -25.62 -0.57
N LEU A 399 -1.87 -24.90 -0.20
CA LEU A 399 -1.64 -23.52 -0.62
C LEU A 399 -1.11 -23.47 -2.06
N MET A 400 -1.30 -22.34 -2.72
CA MET A 400 -0.94 -22.16 -4.13
C MET A 400 0.54 -21.79 -4.28
N ASP A 401 1.21 -22.35 -5.28
CA ASP A 401 2.54 -21.93 -5.77
C ASP A 401 2.48 -21.29 -7.18
N LYS A 402 1.51 -21.71 -8.01
CA LYS A 402 1.26 -21.30 -9.39
C LYS A 402 2.53 -21.27 -10.26
N GLN A 403 3.41 -22.25 -10.07
CA GLN A 403 4.71 -22.34 -10.74
C GLN A 403 4.62 -22.13 -12.26
N TYR A 404 3.71 -22.81 -12.97
CA TYR A 404 3.58 -22.68 -14.42
C TYR A 404 3.18 -21.26 -14.88
N ARG A 405 2.31 -20.59 -14.12
CA ARG A 405 1.90 -19.21 -14.42
C ARG A 405 3.09 -18.26 -14.32
N TRP A 406 3.90 -18.44 -13.28
CA TRP A 406 5.13 -17.66 -13.12
C TRP A 406 6.14 -17.92 -14.23
N GLN A 407 6.41 -19.18 -14.60
CA GLN A 407 7.37 -19.49 -15.67
C GLN A 407 7.00 -18.82 -17.00
N ASN A 408 5.71 -18.81 -17.37
CA ASN A 408 5.24 -18.10 -18.56
C ASN A 408 5.47 -16.57 -18.51
N MET A 409 5.42 -15.97 -17.32
CA MET A 409 5.72 -14.54 -17.14
C MET A 409 7.23 -14.29 -17.13
N LYS A 410 8.00 -15.20 -16.55
CA LYS A 410 9.46 -15.14 -16.48
C LYS A 410 10.11 -15.17 -17.87
N GLU A 411 9.53 -15.91 -18.82
CA GLU A 411 9.95 -15.89 -20.24
C GLU A 411 9.86 -14.50 -20.89
N LYS A 412 9.05 -13.59 -20.32
CA LYS A 412 8.84 -12.23 -20.83
C LYS A 412 9.77 -11.18 -20.19
N LEU A 413 10.71 -11.60 -19.33
CA LEU A 413 11.70 -10.69 -18.73
C LEU A 413 12.75 -10.20 -19.75
N ASN A 414 12.94 -10.94 -20.86
CA ASN A 414 13.94 -10.68 -21.89
C ASN A 414 13.39 -9.97 -23.14
#